data_AF-A0A382CFR2-F1
#
_entry.id   AF-A0A382CFR2-F1
#
_cell.length_a   1.000
_cell.length_b   1.000
_cell.length_c   1.000
_cell.angle_alpha   90.00
_cell.angle_beta   90.00
_cell.angle_gamma   90.00
#
_symmetry.space_group_name_H-M   'P 1'
#
loop_
_entity.id
_entity.type
_entity.pdbx_description
1 polymer ?
#
loop_
_entity_poly.entity_id
_entity_poly.type
_entity_poly.pdbx_seq_one_letter_code
_entity_poly.pdbx_strand_id
1 'polypeptide(L)'
;MVFARAHIAMNEARDEFHAEIASTHEEQARERARAAFDEKVALIFSEHELAREDYERIVLIVSLDAMVRELLEEIMVELAVGPPANNG
;
A
#
# COMPACT_ATOMS: atom_id res chain seq x y z
N MET A 1 4.74 -11.43 6.79
CA MET A 1 3.94 -10.84 5.69
C MET A 1 3.10 -9.62 6.08
N VAL A 2 3.37 -8.94 7.21
CA VAL A 2 2.62 -7.73 7.61
C VAL A 2 2.93 -6.56 6.68
N PHE A 3 4.22 -6.28 6.47
CA PHE A 3 4.67 -5.22 5.54
C PHE A 3 4.11 -5.41 4.13
N ALA A 4 4.21 -6.61 3.55
CA ALA A 4 3.75 -6.86 2.17
C ALA A 4 2.23 -6.62 2.01
N ARG A 5 1.40 -7.04 2.98
CA ARG A 5 -0.05 -6.77 2.95
C ARG A 5 -0.35 -5.29 3.09
N ALA A 6 0.31 -4.61 4.04
CA ALA A 6 0.18 -3.17 4.23
C ALA A 6 0.64 -2.40 2.98
N HIS A 7 1.69 -2.88 2.30
CA HIS A 7 2.21 -2.27 1.08
C HIS A 7 1.27 -2.43 -0.11
N ILE A 8 0.60 -3.58 -0.25
CA ILE A 8 -0.47 -3.79 -1.24
C ILE A 8 -1.63 -2.82 -0.98
N ALA A 9 -2.16 -2.78 0.25
CA ALA A 9 -3.25 -1.88 0.62
C ALA A 9 -2.89 -0.39 0.42
N MET A 10 -1.63 -0.02 0.70
CA MET A 10 -1.11 1.32 0.47
C MET A 10 -1.06 1.67 -1.02
N ASN A 11 -0.68 0.72 -1.88
CA ASN A 11 -0.65 0.94 -3.33
C ASN A 11 -2.07 1.13 -3.88
N GLU A 12 -3.03 0.30 -3.45
CA GLU A 12 -4.45 0.45 -3.81
C GLU A 12 -5.01 1.82 -3.36
N ALA A 13 -4.71 2.23 -2.12
CA ALA A 13 -5.09 3.54 -1.62
C ALA A 13 -4.50 4.70 -2.44
N ARG A 14 -3.25 4.58 -2.90
CA ARG A 14 -2.61 5.58 -3.76
C ARG A 14 -3.26 5.63 -5.14
N ASP A 15 -3.57 4.49 -5.72
CA ASP A 15 -4.18 4.41 -7.05
C ASP A 15 -5.59 5.03 -7.03
N GLU A 16 -6.39 4.73 -6.01
CA GLU A 16 -7.69 5.36 -5.79
C GLU A 16 -7.57 6.88 -5.63
N PHE A 17 -6.65 7.34 -4.78
CA PHE A 17 -6.42 8.78 -4.57
C PHE A 17 -5.96 9.49 -5.84
N HIS A 18 -5.05 8.89 -6.60
CA HIS A 18 -4.60 9.44 -7.87
C HIS A 18 -5.74 9.53 -8.89
N ALA A 19 -6.61 8.52 -8.97
CA ALA A 19 -7.79 8.55 -9.84
C ALA A 19 -8.78 9.65 -9.42
N GLU A 20 -9.01 9.82 -8.12
CA GLU A 20 -9.88 10.87 -7.56
C GLU A 20 -9.33 12.28 -7.84
N ILE A 21 -8.03 12.51 -7.61
CA ILE A 21 -7.41 13.81 -7.88
C ILE A 21 -7.36 14.13 -9.38
N ALA A 22 -7.09 13.13 -10.23
CA ALA A 22 -7.06 13.31 -11.68
C ALA A 22 -8.42 13.73 -12.25
N SER A 23 -9.52 13.28 -11.64
CA SER A 23 -10.89 13.61 -12.05
C SER A 23 -11.43 14.89 -11.39
N THR A 24 -10.72 15.46 -10.42
CA THR A 24 -11.19 16.59 -9.61
C THR A 24 -10.53 17.91 -10.01
N HIS A 25 -11.34 18.89 -10.42
CA HIS A 25 -10.87 20.24 -10.80
C HIS A 25 -11.07 21.30 -9.71
N GLU A 26 -11.90 21.05 -8.71
CA GLU A 26 -12.16 21.98 -7.60
C GLU A 26 -11.14 21.79 -6.47
N GLU A 27 -10.55 22.89 -6.00
CA GLU A 27 -9.53 22.89 -4.94
C GLU A 27 -10.05 22.27 -3.64
N GLN A 28 -11.26 22.67 -3.20
CA GLN A 28 -11.87 22.13 -1.99
C GLN A 28 -12.17 20.61 -2.10
N ALA A 29 -12.48 20.12 -3.30
CA ALA A 29 -12.69 18.70 -3.50
C ALA A 29 -11.37 17.92 -3.43
N ARG A 30 -10.25 18.50 -3.89
CA ARG A 30 -8.92 17.91 -3.72
C ARG A 30 -8.48 17.86 -2.26
N GLU A 31 -8.80 18.88 -1.47
CA GLU A 31 -8.54 18.88 -0.02
C GLU A 31 -9.31 17.76 0.68
N ARG A 32 -10.59 17.54 0.30
CA ARG A 32 -11.39 16.43 0.83
C ARG A 32 -10.80 15.07 0.44
N ALA A 33 -10.43 14.88 -0.82
CA ALA A 33 -9.77 13.66 -1.29
C ALA A 33 -8.46 13.40 -0.53
N ARG A 34 -7.68 14.46 -0.25
CA ARG A 34 -6.44 14.36 0.51
C ARG A 34 -6.69 13.94 1.96
N ALA A 35 -7.68 14.53 2.62
CA ALA A 35 -8.05 14.15 3.98
C ALA A 35 -8.54 12.70 4.05
N ALA A 36 -9.36 12.26 3.09
CA ALA A 36 -9.83 10.88 2.99
C ALA A 36 -8.67 9.88 2.77
N PHE A 37 -7.71 10.25 1.91
CA PHE A 37 -6.50 9.44 1.72
C PHE A 37 -5.66 9.34 3.00
N ASP A 38 -5.43 10.45 3.71
CA ASP A 38 -4.67 10.46 4.96
C ASP A 38 -5.34 9.61 6.05
N GLU A 39 -6.69 9.62 6.12
CA GLU A 39 -7.47 8.74 7.00
C GLU A 39 -7.29 7.26 6.62
N LYS A 40 -7.38 6.92 5.33
CA LYS A 40 -7.18 5.55 4.82
C LYS A 40 -5.77 5.05 5.14
N VAL A 41 -4.75 5.90 4.99
CA VAL A 41 -3.37 5.59 5.37
C VAL A 41 -3.24 5.27 6.86
N ALA A 42 -3.86 6.07 7.73
CA ALA A 42 -3.84 5.83 9.17
C ALA A 42 -4.53 4.50 9.53
N LEU A 43 -5.65 4.18 8.87
CA LEU A 43 -6.36 2.93 9.06
C LEU A 43 -5.50 1.72 8.66
N ILE A 44 -4.84 1.77 7.49
CA ILE A 44 -3.96 0.69 7.01
C ILE A 44 -2.87 0.39 8.05
N PHE A 45 -2.22 1.42 8.60
CA PHE A 45 -1.20 1.22 9.63
C PHE A 45 -1.77 0.61 10.91
N SER A 46 -2.95 1.05 11.33
CA SER A 46 -3.64 0.51 12.50
C SER A 46 -4.04 -0.96 12.31
N GLU A 47 -4.66 -1.31 11.17
CA GLU A 47 -5.15 -2.66 10.87
C GLU A 47 -4.02 -3.69 10.78
N HIS A 48 -2.85 -3.25 10.31
CA HIS A 48 -1.67 -4.10 10.19
C HIS A 48 -0.75 -4.04 11.41
N GLU A 49 -1.12 -3.31 12.46
CA GLU A 49 -0.27 -3.11 13.66
C GLU A 49 1.15 -2.64 13.29
N LEU A 50 1.25 -1.80 12.25
CA LEU A 50 2.52 -1.39 11.66
C LEU A 50 2.80 0.08 11.98
N ALA A 51 3.92 0.35 12.63
CA ALA A 51 4.38 1.71 12.84
C ALA A 51 4.76 2.36 11.49
N ARG A 52 4.37 3.62 11.31
CA ARG A 52 4.68 4.38 10.09
C ARG A 52 6.19 4.47 9.83
N GLU A 53 6.99 4.73 10.87
CA GLU A 53 8.45 4.82 10.75
C GLU A 53 9.08 3.51 10.27
N ASP A 54 8.56 2.36 10.72
CA ASP A 54 9.01 1.05 10.27
C ASP A 54 8.67 0.81 8.81
N TYR A 55 7.46 1.18 8.39
CA TYR A 55 7.06 1.11 7.00
C TYR A 55 7.98 1.95 6.11
N GLU A 56 8.22 3.21 6.48
CA GLU A 56 9.07 4.14 5.73
C GLU A 56 10.52 3.64 5.63
N ARG A 57 11.06 3.07 6.71
CA ARG A 57 12.38 2.46 6.72
C ARG A 57 12.47 1.26 5.77
N ILE A 58 11.48 0.38 5.75
CA ILE A 58 11.48 -0.79 4.86
C ILE A 58 11.33 -0.33 3.40
N VAL A 59 10.47 0.64 3.12
CA VAL A 59 10.34 1.25 1.79
C VAL A 59 11.67 1.83 1.30
N LEU A 60 12.43 2.49 2.19
CA LEU A 60 13.76 2.98 1.86
C LEU A 60 14.73 1.85 1.52
N ILE A 61 14.72 0.75 2.28
CA ILE A 61 15.59 -0.40 1.99
C ILE A 61 15.24 -1.01 0.62
N VAL A 62 13.95 -1.21 0.35
CA VAL A 62 13.43 -1.73 -0.92
C VAL A 62 13.81 -0.84 -2.10
N SER A 63 13.83 0.49 -1.93
CA SER A 63 14.19 1.41 -3.01
C SER A 63 15.69 1.43 -3.32
N LEU A 64 16.54 1.08 -2.35
CA LEU A 64 17.99 1.09 -2.49
C LEU A 64 18.57 -0.26 -2.94
N ASP A 65 17.86 -1.36 -2.71
CA ASP A 65 18.35 -2.72 -3.00
C ASP A 65 17.42 -3.45 -3.98
N ALA A 66 17.96 -3.76 -5.17
CA ALA A 66 17.23 -4.44 -6.23
C ALA A 66 16.82 -5.87 -5.86
N MET A 67 17.65 -6.60 -5.12
CA MET A 67 17.35 -7.97 -4.69
C MET A 67 16.22 -7.97 -3.67
N VAL A 68 16.21 -7.00 -2.74
CA VAL A 68 15.13 -6.86 -1.76
C VAL A 68 13.82 -6.46 -2.45
N ARG A 69 13.88 -5.61 -3.49
CA ARG A 69 12.71 -5.27 -4.30
C ARG A 69 12.14 -6.48 -5.02
N GLU A 70 12.97 -7.27 -5.71
CA GLU A 70 12.55 -8.48 -6.41
C GLU A 70 11.88 -9.47 -5.45
N LEU A 71 12.47 -9.69 -4.26
CA LEU A 71 11.89 -10.55 -3.24
C LEU A 71 10.52 -10.04 -2.75
N LEU A 72 10.36 -8.72 -2.58
CA LEU A 72 9.07 -8.15 -2.19
C LEU A 72 8.01 -8.36 -3.28
N GLU A 73 8.38 -8.17 -4.54
CA GLU A 73 7.49 -8.40 -5.69
C GLU A 73 7.01 -9.85 -5.74
N GLU A 74 7.92 -10.82 -5.56
CA GLU A 74 7.56 -12.25 -5.48
C GLU A 74 6.56 -12.53 -4.36
N ILE A 75 6.83 -12.03 -3.14
CA ILE A 75 5.92 -12.20 -1.98
C ILE A 75 4.55 -11.57 -2.26
N MET A 76 4.51 -10.41 -2.92
CA MET A 76 3.26 -9.76 -3.27
C MET A 76 2.45 -10.57 -4.29
N VAL A 77 3.10 -11.18 -5.28
CA VAL A 77 2.44 -12.06 -6.25
C VAL A 77 1.86 -13.29 -5.56
N GLU A 78 2.61 -13.93 -4.67
CA GLU A 78 2.11 -15.09 -3.91
C GLU A 78 0.88 -14.73 -3.06
N LEU A 79 0.88 -13.53 -2.47
CA LEU A 79 -0.25 -13.04 -1.69
C LEU A 79 -1.50 -12.74 -2.53
N ALA A 80 -1.32 -12.33 -3.79
CA ALA A 80 -2.43 -12.03 -4.71
C ALA A 80 -3.09 -13.28 -5.28
N VAL A 81 -2.32 -14.36 -5.50
CA VAL A 81 -2.84 -15.60 -6.11
C VAL A 81 -3.65 -16.47 -5.11
N GLY A 82 -3.45 -16.27 -3.80
CA GLY A 82 -4.07 -17.11 -2.77
C GLY A 82 -3.49 -18.53 -2.73
N PRO A 83 -3.71 -19.31 -1.66
CA PRO A 83 -3.19 -20.68 -1.59
C PRO A 83 -3.78 -21.52 -2.74
N PRO A 84 -2.98 -22.38 -3.40
CA PRO A 84 -3.53 -23.29 -4.39
C PRO A 84 -4.65 -24.11 -3.75
N ALA A 85 -5.81 -24.17 -4.41
CA ALA A 85 -6.92 -25.01 -3.97
C ALA A 85 -6.39 -26.44 -3.85
N ASN A 86 -6.23 -26.89 -2.61
CA ASN A 86 -5.81 -28.24 -2.31
C ASN A 86 -6.99 -29.16 -2.64
N ASN A 87 -7.07 -29.59 -3.91
CA ASN A 87 -7.98 -30.64 -4.33
C ASN A 87 -7.41 -31.96 -3.78
N GLY A 88 -7.85 -32.30 -2.56
CA GLY A 88 -7.64 -33.62 -1.97
C GLY A 88 -8.41 -34.71 -2.69
#